data_AF-A0A967ALR8-F1
#
_entry.id   AF-A0A967ALR8-F1
#
_cell.length_a   1.000
_cell.length_b   1.000
_cell.length_c   1.000
_cell.angle_alpha   90.00
_cell.angle_beta   90.00
_cell.angle_gamma   90.00
#
_symmetry.space_group_name_H-M   'P 1'
#
loop_
_entity.id
_entity.type
_entity.pdbx_description
1 polymer ?
#
loop_
_entity_poly.entity_id
_entity_poly.type
_entity_poly.pdbx_seq_one_letter_code
_entity_poly.pdbx_strand_id
1 'polypeptide(L)'
;ADNEIGEFDLTQKDEEINPNAGDPNTEVIYYESEEDFEAGIPIINPENFFTSESPQTIYAEVVNTDNECPSSTQVTFEITVNPLPLVDISNMDGSVICIDRETGEILSAPTLDTGLNANDYEFEWFLDGDELAFTGSALTVEEAGLY
;
A
#
# COMPACT_ATOMS: atom_id res chain seq x y z
N ALA A 1 0.60 -14.10 2.26
CA ALA A 1 0.91 -14.50 0.88
C ALA A 1 1.39 -13.23 0.22
N ASP A 2 2.67 -13.23 -0.18
CA ASP A 2 3.44 -12.14 -0.81
C ASP A 2 3.06 -10.71 -0.45
N ASN A 3 3.63 -10.23 0.65
CA ASN A 3 3.52 -8.82 1.06
C ASN A 3 4.66 -7.95 0.45
N GLU A 4 5.43 -8.49 -0.49
CA GLU A 4 6.70 -7.90 -0.97
C GLU A 4 6.66 -7.52 -2.47
N ILE A 5 5.55 -7.81 -3.16
CA ILE A 5 5.34 -7.48 -4.57
C ILE A 5 4.22 -6.44 -4.67
N GLY A 6 4.53 -5.27 -5.22
CA GLY A 6 3.57 -4.23 -5.54
C GLY A 6 3.66 -3.84 -7.01
N GLU A 7 2.55 -3.36 -7.57
CA GLU A 7 2.47 -2.79 -8.91
C GLU A 7 2.62 -1.27 -8.83
N PHE A 8 3.53 -0.72 -9.63
CA PHE A 8 3.88 0.70 -9.62
C PHE A 8 3.98 1.24 -11.05
N ASP A 9 3.52 2.48 -11.22
CA ASP A 9 3.81 3.28 -12.40
C ASP A 9 5.07 4.12 -12.12
N LEU A 10 6.20 3.70 -12.70
CA LEU A 10 7.48 4.41 -12.56
C LEU A 10 7.48 5.75 -13.29
N THR A 11 6.65 5.92 -14.33
CA THR A 11 6.62 7.17 -15.13
C THR A 11 6.14 8.38 -14.32
N GLN A 12 5.51 8.15 -13.16
CA GLN A 12 5.21 9.19 -12.18
C GLN A 12 6.46 9.90 -11.65
N LYS A 13 7.66 9.31 -11.82
CA LYS A 13 8.95 9.90 -11.46
C LYS A 13 9.62 10.68 -12.59
N ASP A 14 9.04 10.68 -13.79
CA ASP A 14 9.65 11.30 -14.97
C ASP A 14 9.92 12.80 -14.76
N GLU A 15 8.96 13.54 -14.21
CA GLU A 15 9.13 14.98 -13.95
C GLU A 15 10.19 15.28 -12.87
N GLU A 16 10.42 14.35 -11.94
CA GLU A 16 11.42 14.49 -10.88
C GLU A 16 12.83 14.15 -11.40
N ILE A 17 12.94 13.11 -12.24
CA ILE A 17 14.21 12.61 -12.79
C ILE A 17 14.68 13.46 -13.97
N ASN A 18 13.77 13.87 -14.84
CA ASN A 18 14.07 14.65 -16.03
C ASN A 18 13.79 16.15 -15.79
N PRO A 19 14.82 16.98 -15.54
CA PRO A 19 14.63 18.43 -15.36
C PRO A 19 14.13 19.14 -16.62
N ASN A 20 14.14 18.47 -17.78
CA ASN A 20 13.57 18.94 -19.04
C ASN A 20 12.30 18.17 -19.42
N ALA A 21 11.56 17.59 -18.46
CA ALA A 21 10.28 16.93 -18.70
C ALA A 21 9.35 17.86 -19.50
N GLY A 22 9.09 17.50 -20.76
CA GLY A 22 8.39 18.33 -21.74
C GLY A 22 9.18 18.65 -23.02
N ASP A 23 10.49 18.42 -23.02
CA ASP A 23 11.26 18.29 -24.26
C ASP A 23 10.91 16.92 -24.89
N PRO A 24 10.28 16.88 -26.09
CA PRO A 24 9.92 15.63 -26.75
C PRO A 24 11.13 14.80 -27.16
N ASN A 25 12.34 15.37 -27.08
CA ASN A 25 13.58 14.72 -27.47
C ASN A 25 14.32 14.14 -26.26
N THR A 26 13.64 13.99 -25.11
CA THR A 26 14.18 13.35 -23.91
C THR A 26 13.20 12.34 -23.34
N GLU A 27 13.72 11.20 -22.89
CA GLU A 27 12.95 10.12 -22.29
C GLU A 27 13.68 9.59 -21.04
N VAL A 28 12.93 9.15 -20.03
CA VAL A 28 13.49 8.47 -18.86
C VAL A 28 13.46 6.97 -19.10
N ILE A 29 14.61 6.32 -18.97
CA ILE A 29 14.76 4.88 -19.08
C ILE A 29 15.05 4.32 -17.69
N TYR A 30 14.30 3.28 -17.32
CA TYR A 30 14.36 2.63 -16.01
C TYR A 30 14.99 1.24 -16.10
N TYR A 31 15.66 0.82 -15.03
CA TYR A 31 16.37 -0.46 -14.92
C TYR A 31 16.12 -1.08 -13.55
N GLU A 32 15.96 -2.40 -13.52
CA GLU A 32 15.59 -3.15 -12.31
C GLU A 32 16.78 -3.32 -11.36
N SER A 33 18.02 -3.27 -11.88
CA SER A 33 19.25 -3.44 -11.12
C SER A 33 20.44 -2.67 -11.72
N GLU A 34 21.54 -2.57 -10.96
CA GLU A 34 22.80 -2.01 -11.46
C GLU A 34 23.37 -2.85 -12.62
N GLU A 35 23.21 -4.18 -12.58
CA GLU A 35 23.66 -5.07 -13.66
C GLU A 35 22.87 -4.80 -14.95
N ASP A 36 21.55 -4.62 -14.85
CA ASP A 36 20.71 -4.29 -16.00
C ASP A 36 21.03 -2.91 -16.57
N PHE A 37 21.31 -1.92 -15.71
CA PHE A 37 21.79 -0.61 -16.14
C PHE A 37 23.10 -0.70 -16.94
N GLU A 38 24.11 -1.38 -16.41
CA GLU A 38 25.41 -1.53 -17.07
C GLU A 38 25.32 -2.39 -18.35
N ALA A 39 24.37 -3.33 -18.40
CA ALA A 39 24.10 -4.15 -19.58
C ALA A 39 23.19 -3.46 -20.62
N GLY A 40 22.58 -2.32 -20.28
CA GLY A 40 21.62 -1.62 -21.13
C GLY A 40 20.31 -2.42 -21.34
N ILE A 41 19.82 -3.09 -20.30
CA ILE A 41 18.60 -3.91 -20.32
C ILE A 41 17.48 -3.16 -19.59
N PRO A 42 16.67 -2.36 -20.29
CA PRO A 42 15.65 -1.53 -19.65
C PRO A 42 14.43 -2.34 -19.21
N ILE A 43 13.70 -1.79 -18.24
CA ILE A 43 12.34 -2.20 -17.89
C ILE A 43 11.43 -1.88 -19.08
N ILE A 44 10.76 -2.89 -19.62
CA ILE A 44 9.95 -2.77 -20.85
C ILE A 44 8.62 -2.06 -20.64
N ASN A 45 8.02 -2.17 -19.44
CA ASN A 45 6.72 -1.58 -19.12
C ASN A 45 6.80 -0.80 -17.80
N PRO A 46 7.38 0.42 -17.80
CA PRO A 46 7.51 1.22 -16.59
C PRO A 46 6.17 1.65 -16.00
N GLU A 47 5.08 1.72 -16.79
CA GLU A 47 3.74 2.08 -16.31
C GLU A 47 3.10 0.97 -15.45
N ASN A 48 3.56 -0.28 -15.57
CA ASN A 48 3.03 -1.42 -14.81
C ASN A 48 4.20 -2.32 -14.35
N PHE A 49 5.12 -1.72 -13.58
CA PHE A 49 6.26 -2.42 -13.02
C PHE A 49 5.85 -3.18 -11.75
N PHE A 50 6.33 -4.42 -11.62
CA PHE A 50 6.15 -5.22 -10.41
C PHE A 50 7.47 -5.32 -9.66
N THR A 51 7.47 -5.02 -8.37
CA THR A 51 8.67 -5.21 -7.56
C THR A 51 8.98 -6.69 -7.38
N SER A 52 10.27 -7.04 -7.33
CA SER A 52 10.74 -8.40 -7.04
C SER A 52 11.17 -8.57 -5.58
N GLU A 53 11.38 -7.46 -4.87
CA GLU A 53 11.66 -7.40 -3.43
C GLU A 53 11.15 -6.08 -2.82
N SER A 54 11.15 -5.99 -1.49
CA SER A 54 10.83 -4.76 -0.78
C SER A 54 11.77 -4.62 0.43
N PRO A 55 12.60 -3.56 0.50
CA PRO A 55 12.75 -2.48 -0.47
C PRO A 55 13.50 -2.91 -1.75
N GLN A 56 13.16 -2.31 -2.90
CA GLN A 56 13.86 -2.48 -4.18
C GLN A 56 14.43 -1.16 -4.68
N THR A 57 15.70 -1.15 -5.09
CA THR A 57 16.32 0.02 -5.71
C THR A 57 16.10 0.01 -7.21
N ILE A 58 15.54 1.08 -7.76
CA ILE A 58 15.38 1.30 -9.19
C ILE A 58 16.43 2.29 -9.67
N TYR A 59 16.98 2.00 -10.85
CA TYR A 59 17.97 2.83 -11.52
C TYR A 59 17.32 3.51 -12.71
N ALA A 60 17.63 4.77 -12.95
CA ALA A 60 17.09 5.52 -14.07
C ALA A 60 18.14 6.45 -14.68
N GLU A 61 17.97 6.75 -15.97
CA GLU A 61 18.72 7.77 -16.68
C GLU A 61 17.84 8.50 -17.67
N VAL A 62 18.26 9.71 -18.05
CA VAL A 62 17.60 10.45 -19.13
C VAL A 62 18.36 10.23 -20.43
N VAL A 63 17.68 9.80 -21.48
CA VAL A 63 18.24 9.62 -22.82
C VAL A 63 17.70 10.68 -23.75
N ASN A 64 18.58 11.28 -24.57
CA ASN A 64 18.15 12.13 -25.67
C ASN A 64 17.77 11.26 -26.88
N THR A 65 16.53 11.36 -27.35
CA THR A 65 16.00 10.48 -28.41
C THR A 65 16.44 10.88 -29.83
N ASP A 66 17.00 12.08 -30.02
CA ASP A 66 17.53 12.51 -31.33
C ASP A 66 18.87 11.83 -31.67
N ASN A 67 19.67 11.54 -30.64
CA ASN A 67 21.05 11.07 -30.78
C ASN A 67 21.40 9.85 -29.91
N GLU A 68 20.40 9.30 -29.20
CA GLU A 68 20.52 8.15 -28.30
C GLU A 68 21.61 8.34 -27.22
N CYS A 69 21.96 9.58 -26.88
CA CYS A 69 22.98 9.86 -25.88
C CYS A 69 22.35 9.85 -24.48
N PRO A 70 22.80 8.96 -23.59
CA PRO A 70 22.39 8.99 -22.20
C PRO A 70 23.01 10.19 -21.48
N SER A 71 22.31 10.67 -20.47
CA SER A 71 22.86 11.63 -19.51
C SER A 71 24.04 11.01 -18.77
N SER A 72 25.02 11.82 -18.39
CA SER A 72 26.17 11.34 -17.61
C SER A 72 25.85 10.99 -16.15
N THR A 73 24.60 11.13 -15.73
CA THR A 73 24.20 11.07 -14.33
C THR A 73 23.05 10.09 -14.18
N GLN A 74 23.37 8.95 -13.58
CA GLN A 74 22.39 7.98 -13.13
C GLN A 74 21.66 8.52 -11.89
N VAL A 75 20.36 8.26 -11.81
CA VAL A 75 19.51 8.53 -10.66
C VAL A 75 19.04 7.20 -10.08
N THR A 76 18.95 7.12 -8.75
CA THR A 76 18.38 5.95 -8.07
C THR A 76 17.32 6.38 -7.08
N PHE A 77 16.33 5.51 -6.89
CA PHE A 77 15.31 5.65 -5.86
C PHE A 77 14.88 4.28 -5.35
N GLU A 78 14.31 4.24 -4.15
CA GLU A 78 13.88 3.02 -3.50
C GLU A 78 12.35 2.93 -3.53
N ILE A 79 11.84 1.75 -3.89
CA ILE A 79 10.43 1.40 -3.76
C ILE A 79 10.28 0.47 -2.56
N THR A 80 9.41 0.86 -1.63
CA THR A 80 9.08 0.07 -0.45
C THR A 80 7.60 -0.28 -0.47
N VAL A 81 7.31 -1.57 -0.64
CA VAL A 81 5.97 -2.14 -0.52
C VAL A 81 5.66 -2.34 0.96
N ASN A 82 4.64 -1.66 1.46
CA ASN A 82 4.15 -1.87 2.81
C ASN A 82 3.11 -3.00 2.83
N PRO A 83 3.20 -3.95 3.78
CA PRO A 83 2.20 -5.00 3.92
C PRO A 83 0.83 -4.41 4.26
N LEU A 84 -0.23 -5.07 3.81
CA LEU A 84 -1.58 -4.78 4.31
C LEU A 84 -1.63 -5.03 5.83
N PRO A 85 -2.41 -4.23 6.58
CA PRO A 85 -2.60 -4.48 8.01
C PRO A 85 -3.20 -5.86 8.23
N LEU A 86 -2.65 -6.60 9.18
CA LEU A 86 -3.23 -7.85 9.66
C LEU A 86 -4.15 -7.52 10.83
N VAL A 87 -5.46 -7.62 10.63
CA VAL A 87 -6.46 -7.54 11.70
C VAL A 87 -6.73 -8.96 12.19
N ASP A 88 -6.32 -9.25 13.42
CA ASP A 88 -6.67 -10.51 14.09
C ASP A 88 -7.47 -10.21 15.36
N ILE A 89 -8.78 -10.36 15.23
CA ILE A 89 -9.75 -10.22 16.33
C ILE A 89 -10.32 -11.57 16.77
N SER A 90 -9.75 -12.69 16.31
CA SER A 90 -10.25 -14.05 16.58
C SER A 90 -10.21 -14.43 18.06
N ASN A 91 -9.35 -13.77 18.84
CA ASN A 91 -9.29 -13.93 20.29
C ASN A 91 -10.56 -13.42 21.00
N MET A 92 -11.41 -12.65 20.31
CA MET A 92 -12.67 -12.11 20.82
C MET A 92 -13.88 -12.90 20.36
N ASP A 93 -13.70 -14.00 19.62
CA ASP A 93 -14.77 -14.91 19.24
C ASP A 93 -15.49 -15.46 20.49
N GLY A 94 -16.83 -15.40 20.45
CA GLY A 94 -17.66 -15.84 21.57
C GLY A 94 -17.73 -14.85 22.74
N SER A 95 -17.31 -13.60 22.54
CA SER A 95 -17.57 -12.51 23.49
C SER A 95 -19.06 -12.38 23.79
N VAL A 96 -19.39 -12.05 25.05
CA VAL A 96 -20.76 -12.06 25.56
C VAL A 96 -21.20 -10.65 25.94
N ILE A 97 -22.39 -10.26 25.49
CA ILE A 97 -23.10 -9.06 25.95
C ILE A 97 -23.93 -9.45 27.18
N CYS A 98 -23.77 -8.71 28.26
CA CYS A 98 -24.58 -8.87 29.47
C CYS A 98 -25.73 -7.87 29.44
N ILE A 99 -26.96 -8.38 29.52
CA ILE A 99 -28.18 -7.57 29.59
C ILE A 99 -28.94 -7.82 30.90
N ASP A 100 -29.61 -6.81 31.42
CA ASP A 100 -30.57 -6.96 32.49
C ASP A 100 -31.79 -7.72 31.98
N ARG A 101 -32.22 -8.74 32.73
CA ARG A 101 -33.30 -9.62 32.28
C ARG A 101 -34.68 -8.96 32.38
N GLU A 102 -34.87 -8.02 33.28
CA GLU A 102 -36.16 -7.37 33.54
C GLU A 102 -36.35 -6.13 32.66
N THR A 103 -35.29 -5.34 32.45
CA THR A 103 -35.34 -4.09 31.69
C THR A 103 -34.84 -4.21 30.25
N GLY A 104 -34.02 -5.22 29.96
CA GLY A 104 -33.34 -5.36 28.67
C GLY A 104 -32.16 -4.40 28.46
N GLU A 105 -31.76 -3.66 29.50
CA GLU A 105 -30.64 -2.72 29.44
C GLU A 105 -29.30 -3.45 29.30
N ILE A 106 -28.36 -2.90 28.53
CA ILE A 106 -27.00 -3.42 28.43
C ILE A 106 -26.25 -3.08 29.73
N LEU A 107 -25.90 -4.11 30.49
CA LEU A 107 -25.10 -4.00 31.72
C LEU A 107 -23.60 -4.01 31.43
N SER A 108 -23.18 -4.73 30.39
CA SER A 108 -21.79 -4.78 29.93
C SER A 108 -21.74 -5.23 28.47
N ALA A 109 -20.98 -4.51 27.65
CA ALA A 109 -20.70 -4.83 26.26
C ALA A 109 -19.19 -5.10 26.08
N PRO A 110 -18.79 -6.09 25.28
CA PRO A 110 -17.40 -6.26 24.89
C PRO A 110 -16.99 -5.18 23.87
N THR A 111 -15.69 -4.90 23.80
CA THR A 111 -15.11 -4.05 22.77
C THR A 111 -14.25 -4.91 21.85
N LEU A 112 -14.54 -4.89 20.56
CA LEU A 112 -13.69 -5.45 19.53
C LEU A 112 -12.62 -4.42 19.19
N ASP A 113 -11.37 -4.70 19.57
CA ASP A 113 -10.24 -3.81 19.33
C ASP A 113 -9.29 -4.46 18.33
N THR A 114 -9.09 -3.80 17.19
CA THR A 114 -8.16 -4.25 16.15
C THR A 114 -6.69 -4.16 16.60
N GLY A 115 -6.40 -3.37 17.64
CA GLY A 115 -5.04 -3.06 18.07
C GLY A 115 -4.27 -2.14 17.12
N LEU A 116 -4.90 -1.64 16.05
CA LEU A 116 -4.30 -0.77 15.06
C LEU A 116 -4.53 0.71 15.40
N ASN A 117 -3.60 1.57 14.98
CA ASN A 117 -3.67 3.01 15.25
C ASN A 117 -4.66 3.70 14.29
N ALA A 118 -5.62 4.43 14.88
CA ALA A 118 -6.64 5.18 14.15
C ALA A 118 -6.13 6.32 13.25
N ASN A 119 -4.86 6.70 13.36
CA ASN A 119 -4.26 7.72 12.48
C ASN A 119 -3.54 7.11 11.26
N ASP A 120 -3.21 5.83 11.33
CA ASP A 120 -2.43 5.14 10.29
C ASP A 120 -3.34 4.32 9.36
N TYR A 121 -4.55 4.00 9.82
CA TYR A 121 -5.50 3.15 9.11
C TYR A 121 -6.92 3.70 9.18
N GLU A 122 -7.71 3.39 8.16
CA GLU A 122 -9.16 3.59 8.14
C GLU A 122 -9.85 2.25 8.47
N PHE A 123 -10.99 2.33 9.16
CA PHE A 123 -11.70 1.15 9.66
C PHE A 123 -13.12 1.13 9.13
N GLU A 124 -13.56 -0.07 8.75
CA GLU A 124 -14.92 -0.37 8.34
C GLU A 124 -15.38 -1.59 9.14
N TRP A 125 -16.61 -1.55 9.62
CA TRP A 125 -17.19 -2.61 10.44
C TRP A 125 -18.49 -3.09 9.83
N PHE A 126 -18.76 -4.38 9.94
CA PHE A 126 -19.99 -4.99 9.48
C PHE A 126 -20.71 -5.66 10.65
N LEU A 127 -22.03 -5.77 10.60
CA LEU A 127 -22.84 -6.59 11.49
C LEU A 127 -23.74 -7.47 10.63
N ASP A 128 -23.55 -8.79 10.71
CA ASP A 128 -24.25 -9.78 9.90
C ASP A 128 -24.21 -9.50 8.38
N GLY A 129 -23.14 -8.81 7.94
CA GLY A 129 -22.90 -8.40 6.55
C GLY A 129 -23.39 -7.01 6.18
N ASP A 130 -24.08 -6.30 7.08
CA ASP A 130 -24.48 -4.89 6.88
C ASP A 130 -23.41 -3.94 7.42
N GLU A 131 -23.00 -2.96 6.60
CA GLU A 131 -21.98 -1.96 6.99
C GLU A 131 -22.49 -1.04 8.11
N LEU A 132 -21.66 -0.85 9.14
CA LEU A 132 -21.93 0.05 10.26
C LEU A 132 -21.35 1.44 9.97
N ALA A 133 -22.09 2.49 10.34
CA ALA A 133 -21.62 3.87 10.27
C ALA A 133 -20.64 4.22 11.41
N PHE A 134 -19.66 3.36 11.67
CA PHE A 134 -18.61 3.52 12.68
C PHE A 134 -17.24 3.22 12.05
N THR A 135 -16.29 4.12 12.25
CA THR A 135 -14.96 4.07 11.61
C THR A 135 -13.81 4.13 12.60
N GLY A 136 -14.07 3.80 13.88
CA GLY A 136 -13.04 3.75 14.91
C GLY A 136 -12.26 2.43 14.88
N SER A 137 -11.06 2.44 15.45
CA SER A 137 -10.20 1.23 15.55
C SER A 137 -10.70 0.19 16.56
N ALA A 138 -11.62 0.58 17.45
CA ALA A 138 -12.22 -0.27 18.46
C ALA A 138 -13.74 -0.04 18.56
N LEU A 139 -14.54 -1.08 18.31
CA LEU A 139 -16.00 -1.04 18.30
C LEU A 139 -16.55 -1.66 19.59
N THR A 140 -17.39 -0.92 20.32
CA THR A 140 -18.19 -1.49 21.42
C THR A 140 -19.42 -2.19 20.84
N VAL A 141 -19.56 -3.48 21.14
CA VAL A 141 -20.59 -4.34 20.57
C VAL A 141 -21.83 -4.34 21.45
N GLU A 142 -22.85 -3.61 21.01
CA GLU A 142 -24.13 -3.46 21.72
C GLU A 142 -25.22 -4.42 21.20
N GLU A 143 -24.98 -5.07 20.06
CA GLU A 143 -25.90 -6.02 19.43
C GLU A 143 -25.21 -7.38 19.22
N ALA A 144 -25.96 -8.47 19.30
CA ALA A 144 -25.40 -9.81 19.08
C ALA A 144 -25.44 -10.13 17.58
N GLY A 145 -24.32 -10.57 17.01
CA GLY A 145 -24.22 -10.98 15.61
C GLY A 145 -22.79 -11.34 15.22
N LEU A 146 -22.57 -11.50 13.92
CA LEU A 146 -21.24 -11.67 13.33
C LEU A 146 -20.70 -10.29 12.94
N TYR A 147 -19.56 -9.93 13.52
CA TYR A 147 -18.84 -8.69 13.22
C TYR A 147 -17.58 -8.97 12.40
#